data_AF-G3THB2-F1
#
_entry.id   AF-G3THB2-F1
#
_cell.length_a   1.000
_cell.length_b   1.000
_cell.length_c   1.000
_cell.angle_alpha   90.00
_cell.angle_beta   90.00
_cell.angle_gamma   90.00
#
_symmetry.space_group_name_H-M   'P 1'
#
loop_
_entity.id
_entity.type
_entity.pdbx_description
1 polymer ?
#
loop_
_entity_poly.entity_id
_entity_poly.type
_entity_poly.pdbx_seq_one_letter_code
_entity_poly.pdbx_strand_id
1 'polypeptide(L)'
;MDGPAEPQTQGLWDTYEDDISEISEKLPGEYFRYKGIPFPVGLYSPESISTAEYAPDVRDDDIFIVTYPKSGTNWMIEIVSLILKDGDPSWIRSVPIWERAPWCETIVGAFSLPDQSRPRLMSSHLPIHIFTKAFFNSKAKMIYLVRNPRDVVVSLYHYSKIAGQLKDPGKPGQFLQEFLNGEGKDGS
;
A
#
# COMPACT_ATOMS: atom_id res chain seq x y z
N MET A 1 -31.49 -3.12 -32.94
CA MET A 1 -30.20 -2.68 -33.50
C MET A 1 -29.23 -2.75 -32.34
N ASP A 2 -28.56 -3.88 -32.22
CA ASP A 2 -27.61 -4.12 -31.14
C ASP A 2 -26.31 -3.40 -31.50
N GLY A 3 -25.93 -2.42 -30.69
CA GLY A 3 -24.66 -1.73 -30.82
C GLY A 3 -23.50 -2.71 -30.59
N PRO A 4 -22.31 -2.45 -31.16
CA PRO A 4 -21.18 -3.33 -30.95
C PRO A 4 -20.82 -3.32 -29.46
N ALA A 5 -20.66 -4.52 -28.88
CA ALA A 5 -20.15 -4.69 -27.53
C ALA A 5 -18.76 -4.05 -27.44
N GLU A 6 -18.54 -3.21 -26.42
CA GLU A 6 -17.22 -2.70 -26.08
C GLU A 6 -16.28 -3.89 -25.83
N PRO A 7 -15.06 -3.88 -26.40
CA PRO A 7 -14.09 -4.92 -26.11
C PRO A 7 -13.72 -4.82 -24.64
N GLN A 8 -13.95 -5.90 -23.88
CA GLN A 8 -13.39 -6.07 -22.54
C GLN A 8 -11.86 -6.02 -22.68
N THR A 9 -11.28 -4.89 -22.32
CA THR A 9 -9.83 -4.77 -22.14
C THR A 9 -9.45 -5.63 -20.95
N GLN A 10 -8.72 -6.72 -21.21
CA GLN A 10 -8.06 -7.51 -20.19
C GLN A 10 -7.20 -6.55 -19.34
N GLY A 11 -7.47 -6.49 -18.04
CA GLY A 11 -6.82 -5.56 -17.14
C GLY A 11 -5.34 -5.90 -17.03
N LEU A 12 -4.46 -4.89 -16.95
CA LEU A 12 -3.03 -5.09 -16.66
C LEU A 12 -2.83 -5.94 -15.38
N TRP A 13 -3.81 -5.87 -14.47
CA TRP A 13 -3.85 -6.64 -13.24
C TRP A 13 -4.25 -8.10 -13.43
N ASP A 14 -4.98 -8.48 -14.48
CA ASP A 14 -5.35 -9.88 -14.73
C ASP A 14 -4.11 -10.76 -14.89
N THR A 15 -3.04 -10.24 -15.52
CA THR A 15 -1.76 -10.94 -15.63
C THR A 15 -1.00 -11.02 -14.31
N TYR A 16 -1.24 -10.08 -13.39
CA TYR A 16 -0.64 -10.10 -12.07
C TYR A 16 -1.51 -10.83 -11.05
N GLU A 17 -2.81 -11.03 -11.27
CA GLU A 17 -3.72 -11.73 -10.36
C GLU A 17 -3.36 -13.21 -10.25
N ASP A 18 -3.02 -13.85 -11.37
CA ASP A 18 -2.51 -15.23 -11.39
C ASP A 18 -1.16 -15.32 -10.61
N ASP A 19 -0.24 -14.40 -10.86
CA ASP A 19 1.05 -14.31 -10.14
C ASP A 19 0.86 -13.99 -8.64
N ILE A 20 -0.06 -13.09 -8.28
CA ILE A 20 -0.37 -12.70 -6.90
C ILE A 20 -1.00 -13.87 -6.16
N SER A 21 -1.87 -14.63 -6.81
CA SER A 21 -2.49 -15.82 -6.23
C SER A 21 -1.42 -16.86 -5.87
N GLU A 22 -0.48 -17.14 -6.79
CA GLU A 22 0.65 -18.03 -6.51
C GLU A 22 1.61 -17.48 -5.44
N ILE A 23 1.88 -16.18 -5.44
CA ILE A 23 2.70 -15.53 -4.40
C ILE A 23 2.01 -15.66 -3.04
N SER A 24 0.69 -15.48 -2.98
CA SER A 24 -0.09 -15.50 -1.74
C SER A 24 -0.07 -16.85 -1.03
N GLU A 25 -0.05 -17.96 -1.78
CA GLU A 25 0.06 -19.32 -1.24
C GLU A 25 1.44 -19.62 -0.64
N LYS A 26 2.48 -18.88 -1.05
CA LYS A 26 3.88 -19.10 -0.68
C LYS A 26 4.40 -18.08 0.34
N LEU A 27 3.53 -17.25 0.93
CA LEU A 27 3.95 -16.22 1.88
C LEU A 27 4.48 -16.87 3.18
N PRO A 28 5.76 -16.63 3.55
CA PRO A 28 6.40 -17.35 4.66
C PRO A 28 6.04 -16.77 6.04
N GLY A 29 5.36 -15.62 6.11
CA GLY A 29 5.13 -14.90 7.38
C GLY A 29 6.43 -14.40 8.03
N GLU A 30 7.50 -14.25 7.24
CA GLU A 30 8.82 -13.81 7.68
C GLU A 30 9.08 -12.35 7.33
N TYR A 31 10.13 -11.77 7.93
CA TYR A 31 10.54 -10.39 7.70
C TYR A 31 11.98 -10.31 7.22
N PHE A 32 12.24 -9.44 6.24
CA PHE A 32 13.58 -8.97 5.92
C PHE A 32 13.76 -7.53 6.41
N ARG A 33 14.99 -7.01 6.43
CA ARG A 33 15.27 -5.63 6.84
C ARG A 33 15.79 -4.79 5.69
N TYR A 34 15.23 -3.59 5.53
CA TYR A 34 15.75 -2.54 4.65
C TYR A 34 16.09 -1.32 5.51
N LYS A 35 17.37 -0.94 5.55
CA LYS A 35 17.88 0.18 6.39
C LYS A 35 17.42 0.12 7.87
N GLY A 36 17.38 -1.10 8.42
CA GLY A 36 16.98 -1.36 9.80
C GLY A 36 15.47 -1.58 9.98
N ILE A 37 14.63 -1.21 9.01
CA ILE A 37 13.17 -1.36 9.10
C ILE A 37 12.73 -2.76 8.63
N PRO A 38 11.90 -3.48 9.39
CA PRO A 38 11.37 -4.79 9.03
C PRO A 38 10.20 -4.74 8.03
N PHE A 39 10.30 -5.51 6.95
CA PHE A 39 9.28 -5.64 5.90
C PHE A 39 8.88 -7.10 5.69
N PRO A 40 7.58 -7.39 5.47
CA PRO A 40 7.12 -8.75 5.15
C PRO A 40 7.74 -9.30 3.87
N VAL A 41 8.21 -10.54 3.90
CA VAL A 41 8.67 -11.24 2.69
C VAL A 41 7.48 -11.56 1.78
N GLY A 42 7.68 -11.43 0.46
CA GLY A 42 6.72 -11.84 -0.57
C GLY A 42 5.94 -10.68 -1.20
N LEU A 43 5.47 -9.70 -0.42
CA LEU A 43 4.83 -8.49 -0.97
C LEU A 43 5.82 -7.36 -1.24
N TYR A 44 6.99 -7.41 -0.61
CA TYR A 44 8.03 -6.39 -0.67
C TYR A 44 9.36 -7.06 -1.01
N SER A 45 10.26 -6.34 -1.66
CA SER A 45 11.66 -6.71 -1.82
C SER A 45 12.57 -5.50 -1.56
N PRO A 46 13.87 -5.71 -1.27
CA PRO A 46 14.83 -4.60 -1.19
C PRO A 46 14.81 -3.72 -2.45
N GLU A 47 14.60 -4.32 -3.62
CA GLU A 47 14.53 -3.63 -4.91
C GLU A 47 13.25 -2.81 -5.04
N SER A 48 12.09 -3.33 -4.61
CA SER A 48 10.83 -2.58 -4.67
C SER A 48 10.84 -1.37 -3.73
N ILE A 49 11.37 -1.54 -2.51
CA ILE A 49 11.54 -0.45 -1.55
C ILE A 49 12.56 0.57 -2.06
N SER A 50 13.69 0.12 -2.63
CA SER A 50 14.67 1.01 -3.25
C SER A 50 14.08 1.78 -4.44
N THR A 51 13.24 1.13 -5.24
CA THR A 51 12.55 1.77 -6.37
C THR A 51 11.63 2.88 -5.87
N ALA A 52 10.88 2.64 -4.80
CA ALA A 52 10.06 3.67 -4.15
C ALA A 52 10.88 4.81 -3.54
N GLU A 53 11.96 4.50 -2.83
CA GLU A 53 12.82 5.50 -2.17
C GLU A 53 13.48 6.45 -3.20
N TYR A 54 13.94 5.90 -4.32
CA TYR A 54 14.68 6.63 -5.36
C TYR A 54 13.87 6.88 -6.63
N ALA A 55 12.54 6.80 -6.56
CA ALA A 55 11.67 7.01 -7.72
C ALA A 55 11.92 8.40 -8.32
N PRO A 56 12.28 8.48 -9.62
CA PRO A 56 12.55 9.77 -10.27
C PRO A 56 11.27 10.48 -10.72
N ASP A 57 10.16 9.76 -10.89
CA ASP A 57 8.89 10.27 -11.40
C ASP A 57 7.95 10.63 -10.24
N VAL A 58 8.20 11.77 -9.59
CA VAL A 58 7.21 12.44 -8.72
C VAL A 58 6.72 13.69 -9.41
N ARG A 59 5.40 13.79 -9.60
CA ARG A 59 4.74 14.85 -10.36
C ARG A 59 4.07 15.83 -9.41
N ASP A 60 3.99 17.09 -9.82
CA ASP A 60 3.43 18.18 -9.00
C ASP A 60 1.96 17.96 -8.60
N ASP A 61 1.20 17.15 -9.35
CA ASP A 61 -0.20 16.81 -9.09
C ASP A 61 -0.41 15.44 -8.43
N ASP A 62 0.67 14.75 -8.05
CA ASP A 62 0.55 13.48 -7.32
C ASP A 62 -0.02 13.70 -5.91
N ILE A 63 -0.79 12.71 -5.46
CA ILE A 63 -1.37 12.65 -4.13
C ILE A 63 -0.92 11.35 -3.46
N PHE A 64 -0.22 11.50 -2.34
CA PHE A 64 0.24 10.40 -1.50
C PHE A 64 -0.60 10.29 -0.24
N ILE A 65 -1.16 9.11 0.03
CA ILE A 65 -1.74 8.76 1.32
C ILE A 65 -0.66 7.99 2.10
N VAL A 66 -0.16 8.59 3.18
CA VAL A 66 0.91 8.00 3.99
C VAL A 66 0.41 7.73 5.40
N THR A 67 0.60 6.51 5.88
CA THR A 67 0.05 6.08 7.16
C THR A 67 0.96 5.05 7.81
N TYR A 68 0.93 4.93 9.13
CA TYR A 68 1.35 3.67 9.76
C TYR A 68 0.27 2.61 9.50
N PRO A 69 0.62 1.33 9.25
CA PRO A 69 -0.35 0.26 9.04
C PRO A 69 -1.50 0.28 10.03
N LYS A 70 -2.72 0.02 9.55
CA LYS A 70 -3.96 -0.06 10.36
C LYS A 70 -4.44 1.28 10.96
N SER A 71 -3.86 2.40 10.54
CA SER A 71 -4.31 3.74 10.93
C SER A 71 -5.54 4.26 10.16
N GLY A 72 -6.09 3.46 9.22
CA GLY A 72 -7.28 3.83 8.45
C GLY A 72 -7.00 4.17 6.98
N THR A 73 -5.92 3.64 6.40
CA THR A 73 -5.52 3.90 5.01
C THR A 73 -6.64 3.65 4.01
N ASN A 74 -7.33 2.49 4.10
CA ASN A 74 -8.46 2.17 3.23
C ASN A 74 -9.56 3.23 3.30
N TRP A 75 -9.83 3.79 4.49
CA TRP A 75 -10.84 4.83 4.64
C TRP A 75 -10.43 6.11 3.92
N MET A 76 -9.15 6.50 4.05
CA MET A 76 -8.63 7.67 3.34
C MET A 76 -8.61 7.46 1.82
N ILE A 77 -8.26 6.25 1.35
CA ILE A 77 -8.28 5.93 -0.07
C ILE A 77 -9.70 6.10 -0.63
N GLU A 78 -10.73 5.55 0.03
CA GLU A 78 -12.12 5.72 -0.40
C GLU A 78 -12.57 7.19 -0.43
N ILE A 79 -12.27 7.96 0.62
CA ILE A 79 -12.62 9.37 0.70
C ILE A 79 -12.00 10.14 -0.46
N VAL A 80 -10.69 9.98 -0.68
CA VAL A 80 -9.97 10.71 -1.74
C VAL A 80 -10.43 10.24 -3.12
N SER A 81 -10.67 8.95 -3.33
CA SER A 81 -11.21 8.43 -4.59
C SER A 81 -12.55 9.07 -4.95
N LEU A 82 -13.46 9.22 -3.97
CA LEU A 82 -14.75 9.89 -4.19
C LEU A 82 -14.58 11.39 -4.45
N ILE A 83 -13.68 12.07 -3.74
CA ILE A 83 -13.38 13.48 -3.99
C ILE A 83 -12.86 13.69 -5.42
N LEU A 84 -11.96 12.82 -5.90
CA LEU A 84 -11.40 12.90 -7.25
C LEU A 84 -12.43 12.66 -8.37
N LYS A 85 -13.61 12.14 -8.04
CA LYS A 85 -14.71 11.86 -8.96
C LYS A 85 -15.96 12.66 -8.64
N ASP A 86 -15.82 13.77 -7.93
CA ASP A 86 -16.93 14.67 -7.55
C ASP A 86 -18.11 13.92 -6.88
N GLY A 87 -17.81 12.87 -6.12
CA GLY A 87 -18.78 12.01 -5.43
C GLY A 87 -19.36 10.87 -6.27
N ASP A 88 -18.98 10.71 -7.54
CA ASP A 88 -19.43 9.60 -8.39
C ASP A 88 -18.82 8.27 -7.89
N PRO A 89 -19.65 7.28 -7.47
CA PRO A 89 -19.16 6.03 -6.94
C PRO A 89 -18.76 5.00 -8.02
N SER A 90 -18.92 5.30 -9.30
CA SER A 90 -18.67 4.35 -10.39
C SER A 90 -17.26 3.77 -10.33
N TRP A 91 -16.25 4.62 -10.10
CA TRP A 91 -14.85 4.19 -10.01
C TRP A 91 -14.57 3.28 -8.80
N ILE A 92 -15.09 3.62 -7.62
CA ILE A 92 -14.86 2.80 -6.40
C ILE A 92 -15.63 1.47 -6.42
N ARG A 93 -16.68 1.37 -7.24
CA ARG A 93 -17.48 0.16 -7.40
C ARG A 93 -16.92 -0.78 -8.46
N SER A 94 -16.24 -0.25 -9.48
CA SER A 94 -15.71 -1.05 -10.58
C SER A 94 -14.23 -1.38 -10.47
N VAL A 95 -13.45 -0.57 -9.73
CA VAL A 95 -11.99 -0.74 -9.63
C VAL A 95 -11.57 -1.08 -8.20
N PRO A 96 -10.79 -2.16 -7.99
CA PRO A 96 -10.28 -2.53 -6.67
C PRO A 96 -9.47 -1.43 -6.00
N ILE A 97 -9.49 -1.41 -4.67
CA ILE A 97 -8.88 -0.34 -3.87
C ILE A 97 -7.37 -0.20 -4.09
N TRP A 98 -6.67 -1.32 -4.27
CA TRP A 98 -5.22 -1.35 -4.49
C TRP A 98 -4.81 -0.86 -5.89
N GLU A 99 -5.71 -0.89 -6.88
CA GLU A 99 -5.44 -0.32 -8.20
C GLU A 99 -5.73 1.18 -8.26
N ARG A 100 -6.70 1.64 -7.44
CA ARG A 100 -7.03 3.07 -7.34
C ARG A 100 -5.97 3.87 -6.61
N ALA A 101 -5.32 3.27 -5.63
CA ALA A 101 -4.27 3.89 -4.82
C ALA A 101 -3.12 2.91 -4.56
N PRO A 102 -2.37 2.51 -5.60
CA PRO A 102 -1.30 1.51 -5.49
C PRO A 102 -0.24 1.90 -4.47
N TRP A 103 0.33 0.90 -3.81
CA TRP A 103 1.39 1.09 -2.83
C TRP A 103 2.70 1.42 -3.52
N CYS A 104 3.47 2.38 -3.01
CA CYS A 104 4.74 2.76 -3.61
C CYS A 104 5.78 1.63 -3.53
N GLU A 105 5.83 0.96 -2.37
CA GLU A 105 6.92 0.06 -1.97
C GLU A 105 6.71 -1.43 -2.26
N THR A 106 5.55 -1.85 -2.76
CA THR A 106 5.27 -3.25 -3.08
C THR A 106 5.99 -3.70 -4.36
N ILE A 107 6.18 -5.02 -4.55
CA ILE A 107 6.82 -5.58 -5.75
C ILE A 107 6.14 -5.08 -7.03
N VAL A 108 4.81 -5.11 -7.06
CA VAL A 108 4.00 -4.44 -8.08
C VAL A 108 3.59 -3.08 -7.54
N GLY A 109 4.55 -2.16 -7.51
CA GLY A 109 4.41 -0.85 -6.89
C GLY A 109 3.94 0.24 -7.85
N ALA A 110 3.43 1.35 -7.31
CA ALA A 110 2.92 2.47 -8.10
C ALA A 110 3.92 3.03 -9.13
N PHE A 111 5.22 2.99 -8.83
CA PHE A 111 6.28 3.46 -9.71
C PHE A 111 6.69 2.46 -10.81
N SER A 112 6.17 1.23 -10.75
CA SER A 112 6.41 0.18 -11.74
C SER A 112 5.27 0.03 -12.75
N LEU A 113 4.15 0.73 -12.52
CA LEU A 113 2.96 0.66 -13.37
C LEU A 113 3.06 1.64 -14.54
N PRO A 114 2.78 1.21 -15.79
CA PRO A 114 2.71 2.10 -16.93
C PRO A 114 1.44 2.97 -16.87
N ASP A 115 1.54 4.16 -17.46
CA ASP A 115 0.43 5.07 -17.81
C ASP A 115 -0.70 5.20 -16.77
N GLN A 116 -0.46 6.02 -15.75
CA GLN A 116 -1.45 6.32 -14.71
C GLN A 116 -2.19 7.62 -15.02
N SER A 117 -3.53 7.54 -15.00
CA SER A 117 -4.40 8.71 -15.14
C SER A 117 -4.09 9.78 -14.08
N ARG A 118 -4.22 11.05 -14.47
CA ARG A 118 -3.93 12.20 -13.62
C ARG A 118 -5.20 12.76 -12.96
N PRO A 119 -5.13 13.23 -11.70
CA PRO A 119 -3.98 13.13 -10.79
C PRO A 119 -3.76 11.69 -10.30
N ARG A 120 -2.50 11.31 -10.05
CA ARG A 120 -2.20 9.99 -9.47
C ARG A 120 -2.51 9.97 -7.98
N LEU A 121 -3.20 8.92 -7.55
CA LEU A 121 -3.39 8.62 -6.14
C LEU A 121 -2.53 7.40 -5.79
N MET A 122 -1.68 7.52 -4.78
CA MET A 122 -0.77 6.45 -4.35
C MET A 122 -0.77 6.33 -2.83
N SER A 123 -0.40 5.16 -2.33
CA SER A 123 -0.37 4.86 -0.89
C SER A 123 1.03 4.48 -0.45
N SER A 124 1.40 4.76 0.81
CA SER A 124 2.66 4.26 1.37
C SER A 124 2.60 4.08 2.89
N HIS A 125 3.31 3.07 3.36
CA HIS A 125 3.63 2.84 4.77
C HIS A 125 5.08 3.20 5.12
N LEU A 126 5.87 3.67 4.14
CA LEU A 126 7.28 3.97 4.36
C LEU A 126 7.45 5.11 5.38
N PRO A 127 8.32 4.94 6.39
CA PRO A 127 8.70 6.03 7.27
C PRO A 127 9.50 7.09 6.48
N ILE A 128 9.43 8.34 6.94
CA ILE A 128 9.91 9.52 6.21
C ILE A 128 11.37 9.43 5.71
N HIS A 129 12.24 8.71 6.43
CA HIS A 129 13.66 8.59 6.11
C HIS A 129 13.98 7.61 4.96
N ILE A 130 13.02 6.74 4.58
CA ILE A 130 13.10 5.87 3.39
C ILE A 130 11.95 6.12 2.41
N PHE A 131 11.12 7.14 2.66
CA PHE A 131 10.09 7.58 1.72
C PHE A 131 10.72 8.16 0.44
N THR A 132 9.92 8.28 -0.63
CA THR A 132 10.35 8.76 -1.95
C THR A 132 11.03 10.12 -1.88
N LYS A 133 12.35 10.16 -2.10
CA LYS A 133 13.17 11.37 -1.89
C LYS A 133 12.81 12.53 -2.80
N ALA A 134 12.40 12.22 -4.04
CA ALA A 134 12.01 13.24 -5.01
C ALA A 134 10.78 14.05 -4.55
N PHE A 135 9.95 13.49 -3.65
CA PHE A 135 8.80 14.20 -3.06
C PHE A 135 9.19 15.55 -2.45
N PHE A 136 10.30 15.61 -1.70
CA PHE A 136 10.72 16.80 -0.97
C PHE A 136 11.13 17.97 -1.89
N ASN A 137 11.34 17.71 -3.18
CA ASN A 137 11.67 18.72 -4.19
C ASN A 137 10.51 18.96 -5.19
N SER A 138 9.34 18.38 -4.94
CA SER A 138 8.15 18.47 -5.81
C SER A 138 7.04 19.32 -5.17
N LYS A 139 5.95 19.59 -5.92
CA LYS A 139 4.70 20.15 -5.36
C LYS A 139 3.63 19.10 -5.08
N ALA A 140 3.98 17.81 -5.16
CA ALA A 140 3.09 16.72 -4.82
C ALA A 140 2.53 16.90 -3.40
N LYS A 141 1.33 16.37 -3.17
CA LYS A 141 0.63 16.50 -1.89
C LYS A 141 0.71 15.21 -1.10
N MET A 142 0.92 15.34 0.21
CA MET A 142 0.85 14.21 1.15
C MET A 142 -0.29 14.41 2.13
N ILE A 143 -1.10 13.38 2.30
CA ILE A 143 -2.09 13.25 3.37
C ILE A 143 -1.54 12.21 4.34
N TYR A 144 -1.06 12.66 5.50
CA TYR A 144 -0.60 11.78 6.56
C TYR A 144 -1.74 11.51 7.57
N LEU A 145 -2.13 10.24 7.75
CA LEU A 145 -3.17 9.86 8.69
C LEU A 145 -2.58 9.13 9.90
N VAL A 146 -2.93 9.62 11.08
CA VAL A 146 -2.57 9.03 12.38
C VAL A 146 -3.80 8.49 13.08
N ARG A 147 -3.61 7.40 13.83
CA ARG A 147 -4.62 6.79 14.71
C ARG A 147 -4.03 6.59 16.10
N ASN A 148 -4.88 6.56 17.13
CA ASN A 148 -4.45 6.21 18.48
C ASN A 148 -3.68 4.88 18.46
N PRO A 149 -2.42 4.84 18.94
CA PRO A 149 -1.59 3.64 18.84
C PRO A 149 -2.19 2.43 19.58
N ARG A 150 -3.01 2.66 20.61
CA ARG A 150 -3.72 1.58 21.32
C ARG A 150 -4.69 0.84 20.39
N ASP A 151 -5.42 1.58 19.56
CA ASP A 151 -6.36 1.01 18.59
C ASP A 151 -5.64 0.38 17.40
N VAL A 152 -4.50 0.95 17.01
CA VAL A 152 -3.62 0.39 15.98
C VAL A 152 -3.13 -0.99 16.39
N VAL A 153 -2.62 -1.15 17.61
CA VAL A 153 -2.15 -2.45 18.13
C VAL A 153 -3.24 -3.51 18.06
N VAL A 154 -4.44 -3.19 18.55
CA VAL A 154 -5.56 -4.14 18.54
C VAL A 154 -5.94 -4.50 17.10
N SER A 155 -6.02 -3.51 16.21
CA SER A 155 -6.35 -3.74 14.80
C SER A 155 -5.29 -4.57 14.07
N LEU A 156 -4.01 -4.33 14.34
CA LEU A 156 -2.90 -5.10 13.77
C LEU A 156 -2.89 -6.52 14.31
N TYR A 157 -3.09 -6.72 15.62
CA TYR A 157 -3.18 -8.03 16.25
C TYR A 157 -4.22 -8.92 15.56
N HIS A 158 -5.44 -8.42 15.37
CA HIS A 158 -6.48 -9.21 14.69
C HIS A 158 -6.18 -9.42 13.21
N TYR A 159 -5.60 -8.43 12.53
CA TYR A 159 -5.25 -8.55 11.11
C TYR A 159 -4.14 -9.58 10.88
N SER A 160 -3.12 -9.64 11.72
CA SER A 160 -2.02 -10.61 11.60
C SER A 160 -2.47 -12.07 11.68
N LYS A 161 -3.65 -12.35 12.24
CA LYS A 161 -4.24 -13.72 12.28
C LYS A 161 -4.83 -14.17 10.94
N ILE A 162 -5.15 -13.21 10.07
CA ILE A 162 -5.83 -13.48 8.79
C ILE A 162 -4.98 -13.08 7.59
N ALA A 163 -3.86 -12.39 7.81
CA ALA A 163 -2.99 -11.85 6.77
C ALA A 163 -1.81 -12.81 6.54
N GLY A 164 -1.79 -13.52 5.41
CA GLY A 164 -0.77 -14.54 5.11
C GLY A 164 0.66 -14.01 5.04
N GLN A 165 0.84 -12.71 4.75
CA GLN A 165 2.17 -12.08 4.74
C GLN A 165 2.72 -11.80 6.14
N LEU A 166 1.89 -11.86 7.18
CA LEU A 166 2.30 -11.55 8.55
C LEU A 166 2.43 -12.83 9.35
N LYS A 167 3.42 -12.85 10.25
CA LYS A 167 3.53 -13.88 11.28
C LYS A 167 2.29 -13.85 12.19
N ASP A 168 1.84 -15.01 12.64
CA ASP A 168 0.83 -15.10 13.70
C ASP A 168 1.28 -14.29 14.93
N PRO A 169 0.41 -13.45 15.50
CA PRO A 169 0.78 -12.53 16.57
C PRO A 169 0.92 -13.21 17.94
N GLY A 170 0.55 -14.48 18.08
CA GLY A 170 0.63 -15.22 19.33
C GLY A 170 -0.19 -14.58 20.47
N LYS A 171 0.41 -14.48 21.66
CA LYS A 171 -0.24 -13.96 22.87
C LYS A 171 -0.29 -12.42 22.84
N PRO A 172 -1.42 -11.79 23.20
CA PRO A 172 -1.56 -10.33 23.17
C PRO A 172 -0.47 -9.55 23.92
N GLY A 173 -0.02 -10.06 25.07
CA GLY A 173 1.04 -9.39 25.85
C GLY A 173 2.42 -9.41 25.17
N GLN A 174 2.75 -10.49 24.46
CA GLN A 174 4.00 -10.58 23.70
C GLN A 174 3.94 -9.67 22.47
N PHE A 175 2.83 -9.73 21.73
CA PHE A 175 2.59 -8.86 20.58
C PHE A 175 2.65 -7.37 20.94
N LEU A 176 2.08 -6.97 22.09
CA LEU A 176 2.16 -5.60 22.56
C LEU A 176 3.60 -5.19 22.87
N GLN A 177 4.40 -6.08 23.48
CA GLN A 177 5.81 -5.79 23.76
C GLN A 177 6.62 -5.63 22.47
N GLU A 178 6.42 -6.53 21.50
CA GLU A 178 7.03 -6.45 20.17
C GLU A 178 6.67 -5.12 19.49
N PHE A 179 5.38 -4.75 19.49
CA PHE A 179 4.92 -3.47 18.96
C PHE A 179 5.59 -2.26 19.63
N LEU A 180 5.69 -2.24 20.97
CA LEU A 180 6.33 -1.15 21.71
C LEU A 180 7.84 -1.05 21.47
N ASN A 181 8.48 -2.17 21.13
CA ASN A 181 9.90 -2.23 20.79
C ASN A 181 10.18 -1.88 19.32
N GLY A 182 9.16 -1.65 18.49
CA GLY A 182 9.31 -1.52 17.04
C GLY A 182 9.73 -2.84 16.37
N GLU A 183 9.40 -3.97 16.99
CA GLU A 183 9.65 -5.32 16.48
C GLU A 183 8.38 -5.81 15.77
N GLY A 184 8.43 -5.99 14.43
CA GLY A 184 7.27 -6.38 13.61
C GLY A 184 7.09 -5.46 12.40
N LYS A 185 6.09 -5.69 11.52
CA LYS A 185 5.89 -4.93 10.27
C LYS A 185 5.99 -3.41 10.48
N ASP A 186 6.83 -2.75 9.67
CA ASP A 186 7.01 -1.29 9.63
C ASP A 186 7.35 -0.67 11.00
N GLY A 187 7.96 -1.46 11.89
CA GLY A 187 8.44 -1.01 13.19
C GLY A 187 9.37 0.21 13.05
N SER A 188 8.93 1.32 13.63
CA SER A 188 9.62 2.62 13.65
C SER A 188 9.81 3.08 15.08
#